data_AF-A0A644XC46-F1
#
_entry.id   AF-A0A644XC46-F1
#
_cell.length_a   1.000
_cell.length_b   1.000
_cell.length_c   1.000
_cell.angle_alpha   90.00
_cell.angle_beta   90.00
_cell.angle_gamma   90.00
#
_symmetry.space_group_name_H-M   'P 1'
#
loop_
_entity.id
_entity.type
_entity.pdbx_description
1 polymer ?
#
loop_
_entity_poly.entity_id
_entity_poly.type
_entity_poly.pdbx_seq_one_letter_code
_entity_poly.pdbx_strand_id
1 'polypeptide(L)'
;MRAAGGNHLKENKLSIQRFWGYRDILVTAIFILALILLFTAFYLFAFVLIFLFCLILVLLFRKKSLKLLFIPITVLFLLSAGMNQAFSALVDTSQELVFHSQESIKTYLIPNSGIEVLPDEVQQVIHLAGKNHLKSFSLSEKFRQDETLYQRVSESVWPKRIYDQSLYKMILKEELIHYAGCSLIDEDQKVLLINCD
;
A
#
# COMPACT_ATOMS: atom_id res chain seq x y z
N MET A 1 76.62 -0.42 19.08
CA MET A 1 75.39 0.08 19.75
C MET A 1 75.19 1.55 19.41
N ARG A 2 74.46 1.90 18.36
CA ARG A 2 73.99 3.26 18.05
C ARG A 2 73.09 3.19 16.81
N ALA A 3 71.77 3.11 17.00
CA ALA A 3 70.74 3.42 16.01
C ALA A 3 69.34 3.19 16.62
N ALA A 4 68.90 4.03 17.56
CA ALA A 4 67.54 3.96 18.11
C ALA A 4 66.90 5.34 18.38
N GLY A 5 67.43 6.42 17.78
CA GLY A 5 66.97 7.79 18.06
C GLY A 5 66.06 8.43 17.00
N GLY A 6 65.78 7.75 15.88
CA GLY A 6 65.17 8.38 14.69
C GLY A 6 63.64 8.33 14.59
N ASN A 7 62.97 7.38 15.27
CA ASN A 7 61.54 7.14 15.07
C ASN A 7 60.63 8.12 15.84
N HIS A 8 61.02 8.57 17.03
CA HIS A 8 60.19 9.49 17.82
C HIS A 8 60.01 10.88 17.20
N LEU A 9 60.97 11.35 16.40
CA LEU A 9 60.88 12.66 15.72
C LEU A 9 59.98 12.65 14.48
N LYS A 10 59.81 11.49 13.82
CA LYS A 10 58.93 11.36 12.65
C LYS A 10 57.45 11.28 13.04
N GLU A 11 57.13 10.57 14.12
CA GLU A 11 55.75 10.47 14.62
C GLU A 11 55.22 11.83 15.09
N ASN A 12 56.07 12.64 15.73
CA ASN A 12 55.67 13.96 16.22
C ASN A 12 55.45 14.99 15.09
N LYS A 13 56.12 14.84 13.93
CA LYS A 13 55.86 15.68 12.76
C LYS A 13 54.55 15.31 12.06
N LEU A 14 54.21 14.02 12.04
CA LEU A 14 52.98 13.53 11.40
C LEU A 14 51.71 13.91 12.19
N SER A 15 51.78 13.90 13.52
CA SER A 15 50.67 14.34 14.39
C SER A 15 50.40 15.83 14.25
N ILE A 16 51.46 16.64 14.19
CA ILE A 16 51.36 18.09 13.99
C ILE A 16 50.74 18.38 12.61
N GLN A 17 51.20 17.78 11.51
CA GLN A 17 50.61 17.99 10.18
C GLN A 17 49.11 17.65 10.10
N ARG A 18 48.66 16.57 10.75
CA ARG A 18 47.21 16.24 10.81
C ARG A 18 46.42 17.27 11.62
N PHE A 19 47.00 17.83 12.67
CA PHE A 19 46.37 18.85 13.50
C PHE A 19 46.14 20.16 12.71
N TRP A 20 47.11 20.59 11.88
CA TRP A 20 46.95 21.77 11.02
C TRP A 20 45.87 21.53 9.93
N GLY A 21 45.84 20.36 9.31
CA GLY A 21 44.80 20.02 8.33
C GLY A 21 43.38 19.99 8.92
N TYR A 22 43.21 19.49 10.15
CA TYR A 22 41.91 19.50 10.84
C TYR A 22 41.43 20.92 11.17
N ARG A 23 42.35 21.80 11.55
CA ARG A 23 42.03 23.19 11.88
C ARG A 23 41.53 23.95 10.64
N ASP A 24 42.16 23.77 9.49
CA ASP A 24 41.78 24.46 8.27
C ASP A 24 40.41 23.98 7.72
N ILE A 25 40.11 22.68 7.88
CA ILE A 25 38.78 22.13 7.56
C ILE A 25 37.71 22.68 8.53
N LEU A 26 38.02 22.80 9.81
CA LEU A 26 37.08 23.32 10.80
C LEU A 26 36.79 24.81 10.58
N VAL A 27 37.80 25.61 10.22
CA VAL A 27 37.63 27.03 9.88
C VAL A 27 36.79 27.21 8.62
N THR A 28 37.01 26.41 7.58
CA THR A 28 36.19 26.47 6.34
C THR A 28 34.75 26.04 6.58
N ALA A 29 34.51 25.00 7.38
CA ALA A 29 33.16 24.57 7.76
C ALA A 29 32.40 25.64 8.56
N ILE A 30 33.06 26.31 9.52
CA ILE A 30 32.46 27.41 10.28
C ILE A 30 32.13 28.60 9.37
N PHE A 31 33.00 28.91 8.41
CA PHE A 31 32.75 30.00 7.46
C PHE A 31 31.56 29.73 6.54
N ILE A 32 31.44 28.49 6.02
CA ILE A 32 30.29 28.06 5.21
C ILE A 32 29.00 28.11 6.04
N LEU A 33 29.03 27.62 7.28
CA LEU A 33 27.88 27.68 8.19
C LEU A 33 27.45 29.13 8.46
N ALA A 34 28.41 30.03 8.70
CA ALA A 34 28.15 31.45 8.90
C ALA A 34 27.52 32.10 7.65
N LEU A 35 27.98 31.75 6.44
CA LEU A 35 27.39 32.20 5.19
C LEU A 35 25.96 31.70 5.00
N ILE A 36 25.68 30.44 5.31
CA ILE A 36 24.33 29.86 5.24
C ILE A 36 23.40 30.55 6.26
N LEU A 37 23.87 30.79 7.49
CA LEU A 37 23.11 31.52 8.51
C LEU A 37 22.85 32.97 8.11
N LEU A 38 23.83 33.64 7.52
CA LEU A 38 23.68 35.02 7.05
C LEU A 38 22.73 35.10 5.85
N PHE A 39 22.79 34.13 4.93
CA PHE A 39 21.88 34.03 3.79
C PHE A 39 20.44 33.74 4.24
N THR A 40 20.24 32.79 5.14
CA THR A 40 18.91 32.48 5.69
C THR A 40 18.33 33.65 6.50
N ALA A 41 19.15 34.33 7.30
CA ALA A 41 18.76 35.55 8.01
C ALA A 41 18.38 36.69 7.04
N PHE A 42 19.13 36.86 5.94
CA PHE A 42 18.82 37.85 4.90
C PHE A 42 17.49 37.56 4.20
N TYR A 43 17.21 36.29 3.87
CA TYR A 43 15.92 35.89 3.29
C TYR A 43 14.76 36.12 4.25
N LEU A 44 14.94 35.76 5.53
CA LEU A 44 13.94 36.02 6.57
C LEU A 44 13.68 37.54 6.72
N PHE A 45 14.74 38.35 6.71
CA PHE A 45 14.65 39.80 6.83
C PHE A 45 13.98 40.44 5.62
N ALA A 46 14.34 40.03 4.39
CA ALA A 46 13.70 40.48 3.17
C ALA A 46 12.21 40.11 3.14
N PHE A 47 11.85 38.91 3.59
CA PHE A 47 10.47 38.45 3.70
C PHE A 47 9.66 39.28 4.70
N VAL A 48 10.21 39.55 5.89
CA VAL A 48 9.59 40.41 6.91
C VAL A 48 9.42 41.84 6.39
N LEU A 49 10.40 42.38 5.66
CA LEU A 49 10.31 43.70 5.05
C LEU A 49 9.21 43.77 3.98
N ILE A 50 9.10 42.77 3.11
CA ILE A 50 8.02 42.70 2.11
C ILE A 50 6.66 42.61 2.81
N PHE A 51 6.55 41.79 3.85
CA PHE A 51 5.32 41.68 4.64
C PHE A 51 4.94 42.99 5.33
N LEU A 52 5.89 43.65 6.00
CA LEU A 52 5.69 44.95 6.63
C LEU A 52 5.31 46.02 5.59
N PHE A 53 5.94 46.02 4.42
CA PHE A 53 5.61 46.93 3.32
C PHE A 53 4.18 46.70 2.82
N CYS A 54 3.77 45.45 2.60
CA CYS A 54 2.39 45.10 2.25
C CYS A 54 1.39 45.52 3.35
N LEU A 55 1.73 45.31 4.62
CA LEU A 55 0.90 45.68 5.76
C LEU A 55 0.75 47.21 5.88
N ILE A 56 1.84 47.96 5.70
CA ILE A 56 1.83 49.42 5.65
C ILE A 56 0.99 49.93 4.46
N LEU A 57 1.11 49.32 3.28
CA LEU A 57 0.26 49.65 2.13
C LEU A 57 -1.22 49.43 2.45
N VAL A 58 -1.59 48.29 3.05
CA VAL A 58 -2.97 48.00 3.46
C VAL A 58 -3.48 49.02 4.49
N LEU A 59 -2.64 49.44 5.45
CA LEU A 59 -2.99 50.47 6.44
C LEU A 59 -3.11 51.88 5.82
N LEU A 60 -2.28 52.20 4.82
CA LEU A 60 -2.34 53.46 4.07
C LEU A 60 -3.59 53.54 3.19
N PHE A 61 -3.99 52.43 2.56
CA PHE A 61 -5.26 52.32 1.84
C PHE A 61 -6.41 52.06 2.81
N ARG A 62 -6.70 53.09 3.61
CA ARG A 62 -7.65 53.18 4.75
C ARG A 62 -9.14 52.97 4.40
N LYS A 63 -9.48 52.17 3.38
CA LYS A 63 -10.85 51.66 3.19
C LYS A 63 -10.94 50.31 3.90
N LYS A 64 -11.96 50.13 4.75
CA LYS A 64 -12.24 48.93 5.58
C LYS A 64 -12.53 47.64 4.79
N SER A 65 -11.78 47.36 3.74
CA SER A 65 -11.90 46.16 2.93
C SER A 65 -10.98 45.09 3.52
N LEU A 66 -11.52 44.27 4.43
CA LEU A 66 -10.87 43.05 4.95
C LEU A 66 -10.34 42.13 3.83
N LYS A 67 -10.90 42.23 2.62
CA LYS A 67 -10.48 41.48 1.44
C LYS A 67 -9.05 41.81 0.99
N LEU A 68 -8.56 43.04 1.22
CA LEU A 68 -7.20 43.43 0.84
C LEU A 68 -6.13 42.80 1.76
N LEU A 69 -6.50 42.44 2.99
CA LEU A 69 -5.62 41.81 3.98
C LEU A 69 -5.47 40.29 3.72
N PHE A 70 -6.48 39.66 3.12
CA PHE A 70 -6.45 38.24 2.81
C PHE A 70 -5.38 37.87 1.78
N ILE A 71 -5.17 38.71 0.77
CA ILE A 71 -4.21 38.46 -0.31
C ILE A 71 -2.77 38.26 0.22
N PRO A 72 -2.18 39.18 1.00
CA PRO A 72 -0.84 38.99 1.52
C PRO A 72 -0.74 37.83 2.51
N ILE A 73 -1.79 37.55 3.29
CA ILE A 73 -1.82 36.40 4.21
C ILE A 73 -1.79 35.08 3.44
N THR A 74 -2.61 34.94 2.39
CA THR A 74 -2.63 33.72 1.57
C THR A 74 -1.30 33.51 0.85
N VAL A 75 -0.68 34.58 0.33
CA VAL A 75 0.64 34.51 -0.30
C VAL A 75 1.72 34.12 0.72
N LEU A 76 1.68 34.69 1.94
CA LEU A 76 2.57 34.34 3.04
C LEU A 76 2.42 32.86 3.44
N PHE A 77 1.18 32.37 3.47
CA PHE A 77 0.85 30.99 3.81
C PHE A 77 1.35 30.01 2.75
N LEU A 78 1.13 30.31 1.46
CA LEU A 78 1.58 29.50 0.32
C LEU A 78 3.11 29.46 0.16
N LEU A 79 3.81 30.56 0.50
CA LEU A 79 5.27 30.63 0.44
C LEU A 79 5.95 30.09 1.71
N SER A 80 5.18 29.75 2.74
CA SER A 80 5.75 29.16 3.95
C SER A 80 6.31 27.77 3.66
N ALA A 81 7.55 27.53 4.08
CA ALA A 81 8.27 26.27 3.83
C ALA A 81 7.50 25.01 4.32
N GLY A 82 6.60 25.17 5.29
CA GLY A 82 5.76 24.08 5.81
C GLY A 82 4.70 23.55 4.83
N MET A 83 4.13 24.39 3.96
CA MET A 83 3.11 23.94 3.01
C MET A 83 3.69 23.08 1.87
N ASN A 84 4.89 23.41 1.39
CA ASN A 84 5.55 22.65 0.33
C ASN A 84 5.89 21.22 0.79
N GLN A 85 6.28 21.06 2.06
CA GLN A 85 6.53 19.75 2.66
C GLN A 85 5.23 18.95 2.86
N ALA A 86 4.14 19.61 3.28
CA ALA A 86 2.85 18.96 3.43
C ALA A 86 2.25 18.50 2.08
N PHE A 87 2.40 19.32 1.04
CA PHE A 87 1.89 19.00 -0.30
C PHE A 87 2.67 17.85 -0.95
N SER A 88 4.00 17.84 -0.83
CA SER A 88 4.83 16.73 -1.31
C SER A 88 4.48 15.42 -0.61
N ALA A 89 4.33 15.42 0.72
CA ALA A 89 3.90 14.23 1.47
C ALA A 89 2.51 13.70 1.03
N LEU A 90 1.58 14.60 0.71
CA LEU A 90 0.25 14.23 0.16
C LEU A 90 0.36 13.58 -1.22
N VAL A 91 1.18 14.14 -2.11
CA VAL A 91 1.41 13.60 -3.46
C VAL A 91 2.05 12.22 -3.37
N ASP A 92 3.08 12.06 -2.56
CA ASP A 92 3.79 10.78 -2.41
C ASP A 92 2.87 9.69 -1.86
N THR A 93 2.06 10.02 -0.84
CA THR A 93 1.08 9.09 -0.25
C THR A 93 0.01 8.68 -1.28
N SER A 94 -0.45 9.62 -2.11
CA SER A 94 -1.46 9.34 -3.13
C SER A 94 -0.94 8.44 -4.26
N GLN A 95 0.34 8.59 -4.64
CA GLN A 95 0.94 7.73 -5.66
C GLN A 95 1.08 6.29 -5.15
N GLU A 96 1.56 6.11 -3.92
CA GLU A 96 1.73 4.80 -3.31
C GLU A 96 0.40 4.02 -3.24
N LEU A 97 -0.69 4.69 -2.84
CA LEU A 97 -2.03 4.11 -2.80
C LEU A 97 -2.53 3.68 -4.20
N VAL A 98 -2.26 4.48 -5.22
CA VAL A 98 -2.66 4.15 -6.60
C VAL A 98 -1.89 2.93 -7.11
N PHE A 99 -0.58 2.85 -6.89
CA PHE A 99 0.22 1.72 -7.35
C PHE A 99 -0.12 0.41 -6.61
N HIS A 100 -0.32 0.44 -5.30
CA HIS A 100 -0.70 -0.76 -4.53
C HIS A 100 -2.09 -1.30 -4.88
N SER A 101 -3.03 -0.41 -5.20
CA SER A 101 -4.39 -0.82 -5.60
C SER A 101 -4.39 -1.60 -6.92
N GLN A 102 -3.53 -1.24 -7.88
CA GLN A 102 -3.49 -1.86 -9.20
C GLN A 102 -2.91 -3.28 -9.17
N GLU A 103 -1.90 -3.54 -8.34
CA GLU A 103 -1.33 -4.88 -8.18
C GLU A 103 -2.30 -5.83 -7.46
N SER A 104 -3.01 -5.31 -6.45
CA SER A 104 -4.05 -6.07 -5.75
C SER A 104 -5.18 -6.47 -6.71
N ILE A 105 -5.68 -5.52 -7.51
CA ILE A 105 -6.74 -5.80 -8.50
C ILE A 105 -6.31 -6.84 -9.53
N LYS A 106 -5.06 -6.79 -10.02
CA LYS A 106 -4.54 -7.80 -10.96
C LYS A 106 -4.53 -9.22 -10.35
N THR A 107 -4.26 -9.34 -9.06
CA THR A 107 -4.23 -10.64 -8.35
C THR A 107 -5.64 -11.22 -8.19
N TYR A 108 -6.64 -10.38 -7.84
CA TYR A 108 -8.04 -10.82 -7.74
C TYR A 108 -8.67 -11.21 -9.09
N LEU A 109 -8.08 -10.79 -10.21
CA LEU A 109 -8.60 -11.06 -11.55
C LEU A 109 -7.98 -12.29 -12.22
N ILE A 110 -7.10 -13.02 -11.54
CA ILE A 110 -6.56 -14.28 -12.06
C ILE A 110 -7.68 -15.34 -11.97
N PRO A 111 -8.17 -15.89 -13.11
CA PRO A 111 -9.20 -16.91 -13.08
C PRO A 111 -8.69 -18.13 -12.33
N ASN A 112 -9.54 -18.70 -11.47
CA ASN A 112 -9.21 -19.85 -10.61
C ASN A 112 -8.13 -19.61 -9.55
N SER A 113 -7.77 -18.36 -9.27
CA SER A 113 -6.92 -18.05 -8.11
C SER A 113 -7.67 -18.31 -6.80
N GLY A 114 -6.98 -18.87 -5.82
CA GLY A 114 -7.56 -19.16 -4.50
C GLY A 114 -8.42 -20.42 -4.45
N ILE A 115 -8.48 -21.24 -5.51
CA ILE A 115 -9.13 -22.56 -5.43
C ILE A 115 -8.33 -23.48 -4.52
N GLU A 116 -7.01 -23.37 -4.53
CA GLU A 116 -6.07 -24.19 -3.77
C GLU A 116 -6.20 -24.05 -2.25
N VAL A 117 -6.78 -22.94 -1.77
CA VAL A 117 -7.02 -22.71 -0.33
C VAL A 117 -8.41 -23.18 0.11
N LEU A 118 -9.27 -23.60 -0.81
CA LEU A 118 -10.59 -24.11 -0.50
C LEU A 118 -10.52 -25.55 0.01
N PRO A 119 -11.49 -26.01 0.82
CA PRO A 119 -11.60 -27.42 1.19
C PRO A 119 -11.73 -28.31 -0.04
N ASP A 120 -11.20 -29.53 0.04
CA ASP A 120 -11.20 -30.49 -1.07
C ASP A 120 -12.61 -30.69 -1.66
N GLU A 121 -13.62 -30.76 -0.81
CA GLU A 121 -15.02 -30.96 -1.19
C GLU A 121 -15.52 -29.80 -2.08
N VAL A 122 -15.13 -28.57 -1.76
CA VAL A 122 -15.49 -27.38 -2.52
C VAL A 122 -14.78 -27.40 -3.88
N GLN A 123 -13.47 -27.70 -3.89
CA GLN A 123 -12.70 -27.82 -5.12
C GLN A 123 -13.30 -28.86 -6.07
N GLN A 124 -13.71 -30.01 -5.54
CA GLN A 124 -14.35 -31.09 -6.28
C GLN A 124 -15.71 -30.68 -6.84
N VAL A 125 -16.54 -29.96 -6.07
CA VAL A 125 -17.81 -29.42 -6.59
C VAL A 125 -17.57 -28.46 -7.76
N ILE A 126 -16.61 -27.53 -7.64
CA ILE A 126 -16.25 -26.59 -8.71
C ILE A 126 -15.79 -27.36 -9.96
N HIS A 127 -14.91 -28.35 -9.76
CA HIS A 127 -14.39 -29.19 -10.83
C HIS A 127 -15.51 -29.97 -11.53
N LEU A 128 -16.35 -30.70 -10.80
CA LEU A 128 -17.45 -31.48 -11.35
C LEU A 128 -18.48 -30.59 -12.07
N ALA A 129 -18.83 -29.44 -11.48
CA ALA A 129 -19.78 -28.50 -12.09
C ALA A 129 -19.21 -27.85 -13.36
N GLY A 130 -17.90 -27.56 -13.39
CA GLY A 130 -17.20 -27.03 -14.57
C GLY A 130 -17.09 -28.06 -15.69
N LYS A 131 -16.60 -29.26 -15.35
CA LYS A 131 -16.40 -30.39 -16.26
C LYS A 131 -17.70 -30.83 -16.94
N ASN A 132 -18.81 -30.84 -16.21
CA ASN A 132 -20.12 -31.24 -16.73
C ASN A 132 -20.95 -30.06 -17.26
N HIS A 133 -20.35 -28.86 -17.38
CA HIS A 133 -20.99 -27.64 -17.88
C HIS A 133 -22.35 -27.31 -17.23
N LEU A 134 -22.47 -27.59 -15.93
CA LEU A 134 -23.72 -27.37 -15.19
C LEU A 134 -24.01 -25.88 -15.05
N LYS A 135 -25.22 -25.47 -15.43
CA LYS A 135 -25.73 -24.11 -15.18
C LYS A 135 -26.34 -23.99 -13.79
N SER A 136 -26.92 -25.08 -13.30
CA SER A 136 -27.51 -25.19 -11.97
C SER A 136 -27.40 -26.61 -11.42
N PHE A 137 -27.28 -26.73 -10.11
CA PHE A 137 -27.23 -28.00 -9.39
C PHE A 137 -27.78 -27.83 -7.97
N SER A 138 -28.17 -28.91 -7.32
CA SER A 138 -28.53 -28.91 -5.90
C SER A 138 -27.39 -29.51 -5.08
N LEU A 139 -27.29 -29.10 -3.81
CA LEU A 139 -26.39 -29.72 -2.84
C LEU A 139 -27.18 -30.67 -1.93
N SER A 140 -26.53 -31.74 -1.46
CA SER A 140 -27.07 -32.62 -0.42
C SER A 140 -27.35 -31.88 0.88
N GLU A 141 -28.15 -32.50 1.74
CA GLU A 141 -28.50 -31.92 3.03
C GLU A 141 -27.27 -31.74 3.92
N LYS A 142 -26.33 -32.70 3.93
CA LYS A 142 -25.08 -32.56 4.68
C LYS A 142 -24.27 -31.34 4.24
N PHE A 143 -24.19 -31.09 2.93
CA PHE A 143 -23.52 -29.90 2.40
C PHE A 143 -24.17 -28.58 2.85
N ARG A 144 -25.49 -28.57 3.03
CA ARG A 144 -26.24 -27.38 3.47
C ARG A 144 -26.14 -27.15 4.97
N GLN A 145 -26.07 -28.23 5.76
CA GLN A 145 -25.94 -28.17 7.21
C GLN A 145 -24.57 -27.65 7.65
N ASP A 146 -23.54 -27.85 6.84
CA ASP A 146 -22.27 -27.15 6.99
C ASP A 146 -22.34 -25.76 6.33
N GLU A 147 -22.68 -24.75 7.12
CA GLU A 147 -22.79 -23.36 6.67
C GLU A 147 -21.51 -22.85 5.98
N THR A 148 -20.35 -23.30 6.45
CA THR A 148 -19.05 -22.86 5.90
C THR A 148 -18.81 -23.48 4.53
N LEU A 149 -19.07 -24.78 4.37
CA LEU A 149 -18.97 -25.44 3.07
C LEU A 149 -20.00 -24.88 2.09
N TYR A 150 -21.25 -24.72 2.51
CA TYR A 150 -22.31 -24.17 1.68
C TYR A 150 -21.95 -22.78 1.14
N GLN A 151 -21.52 -21.88 2.03
CA GLN A 151 -21.12 -20.53 1.66
C GLN A 151 -19.96 -20.57 0.66
N ARG A 152 -18.90 -21.32 0.96
CA ARG A 152 -17.71 -21.42 0.08
C ARG A 152 -18.05 -21.98 -1.29
N VAL A 153 -18.92 -22.99 -1.39
CA VAL A 153 -19.40 -23.49 -2.68
C VAL A 153 -20.16 -22.39 -3.41
N SER A 154 -21.12 -21.74 -2.75
CA SER A 154 -21.98 -20.72 -3.36
C SER A 154 -21.18 -19.55 -3.96
N GLU A 155 -20.13 -19.11 -3.25
CA GLU A 155 -19.24 -18.03 -3.69
C GLU A 155 -18.33 -18.49 -4.84
N SER A 156 -17.77 -19.70 -4.73
CA SER A 156 -16.76 -20.18 -5.67
C SER A 156 -17.34 -20.69 -7.00
N VAL A 157 -18.59 -21.14 -7.01
CA VAL A 157 -19.23 -21.63 -8.24
C VAL A 157 -19.94 -20.53 -9.03
N TRP A 158 -19.98 -19.29 -8.54
CA TRP A 158 -20.56 -18.16 -9.26
C TRP A 158 -19.95 -18.07 -10.68
N PRO A 159 -20.76 -17.94 -11.75
CA PRO A 159 -22.19 -17.58 -11.79
C PRO A 159 -23.19 -18.76 -11.83
N LYS A 160 -22.77 -19.99 -11.50
CA LYS A 160 -23.68 -21.15 -11.47
C LYS A 160 -24.66 -21.04 -10.30
N ARG A 161 -25.91 -21.49 -10.48
CA ARG A 161 -26.96 -21.39 -9.46
C ARG A 161 -27.09 -22.67 -8.65
N ILE A 162 -27.04 -22.56 -7.32
CA ILE A 162 -27.50 -23.63 -6.44
C ILE A 162 -29.03 -23.57 -6.42
N TYR A 163 -29.69 -24.60 -6.95
CA TYR A 163 -31.15 -24.65 -7.07
C TYR A 163 -31.68 -26.00 -6.57
N ASP A 164 -32.59 -25.94 -5.61
CA ASP A 164 -33.04 -27.11 -4.84
C ASP A 164 -33.78 -28.15 -5.67
N GLN A 165 -34.47 -27.70 -6.73
CA GLN A 165 -35.22 -28.56 -7.63
C GLN A 165 -34.40 -28.96 -8.87
N SER A 166 -33.07 -28.76 -8.86
CA SER A 166 -32.22 -29.24 -9.94
C SER A 166 -32.13 -30.77 -9.92
N LEU A 167 -32.32 -31.39 -11.08
CA LEU A 167 -32.15 -32.83 -11.30
C LEU A 167 -30.72 -33.30 -10.99
N TYR A 168 -29.75 -32.41 -11.23
CA TYR A 168 -28.33 -32.62 -10.94
C TYR A 168 -28.04 -32.29 -9.48
N LYS A 169 -27.56 -33.27 -8.73
CA LYS A 169 -27.26 -33.13 -7.30
C LYS A 169 -25.82 -33.51 -7.00
N MET A 170 -25.14 -32.67 -6.21
CA MET A 170 -23.82 -32.98 -5.64
C MET A 170 -24.01 -33.55 -4.25
N ILE A 171 -23.46 -34.74 -4.01
CA ILE A 171 -23.56 -35.45 -2.74
C ILE A 171 -22.17 -35.91 -2.27
N LEU A 172 -21.99 -36.15 -0.98
CA LEU A 172 -20.80 -36.83 -0.49
C LEU A 172 -20.90 -38.34 -0.79
N LYS A 173 -19.76 -39.01 -1.02
CA LYS A 173 -19.71 -40.46 -1.30
C LYS A 173 -20.42 -41.32 -0.26
N GLU A 174 -20.28 -40.95 0.99
CA GLU A 174 -20.95 -41.60 2.13
C GLU A 174 -22.48 -41.49 2.09
N GLU A 175 -23.04 -40.54 1.34
CA GLU A 175 -24.48 -40.34 1.22
C GLU A 175 -25.11 -41.17 0.10
N LEU A 176 -24.32 -41.87 -0.73
CA LEU A 176 -24.81 -42.58 -1.92
C LEU A 176 -25.96 -43.56 -1.60
N ILE A 177 -25.93 -44.18 -0.42
CA ILE A 177 -26.95 -45.11 0.06
C ILE A 177 -28.34 -44.44 0.14
N HIS A 178 -28.39 -43.14 0.44
CA HIS A 178 -29.64 -42.37 0.52
C HIS A 178 -30.21 -41.96 -0.84
N TYR A 179 -29.46 -42.19 -1.93
CA TYR A 179 -29.81 -41.79 -3.29
C TYR A 179 -29.85 -42.98 -4.26
N ALA A 180 -30.26 -44.16 -3.78
CA ALA A 180 -30.26 -45.40 -4.55
C ALA A 180 -31.13 -45.37 -5.84
N GLY A 181 -32.06 -44.43 -5.96
CA GLY A 181 -32.89 -44.22 -7.16
C GLY A 181 -32.25 -43.29 -8.21
N CYS A 182 -31.12 -42.66 -7.90
CA CYS A 182 -30.47 -41.71 -8.80
C CYS A 182 -29.35 -42.38 -9.59
N SER A 183 -29.09 -41.88 -10.80
CA SER A 183 -27.97 -42.35 -11.62
C SER A 183 -26.70 -41.56 -11.34
N LEU A 184 -25.56 -42.25 -11.21
CA LEU A 184 -24.27 -41.60 -11.09
C LEU A 184 -23.83 -41.06 -12.45
N ILE A 185 -23.50 -39.77 -12.53
CA ILE A 185 -23.02 -39.13 -13.75
C ILE A 185 -21.50 -39.08 -13.75
N ASP A 186 -20.93 -38.61 -12.65
CA ASP A 186 -19.50 -38.37 -12.51
C ASP A 186 -19.11 -38.42 -11.03
N GLU A 187 -17.84 -38.70 -10.77
CA GLU A 187 -17.33 -38.78 -9.40
C GLU A 187 -15.95 -38.15 -9.26
N ASP A 188 -15.69 -37.65 -8.06
CA ASP A 188 -14.37 -37.26 -7.61
C ASP A 188 -14.07 -37.96 -6.27
N GLN A 189 -12.99 -37.60 -5.58
CA GLN A 189 -12.51 -38.32 -4.41
C GLN A 189 -13.54 -38.43 -3.28
N LYS A 190 -14.27 -37.35 -2.98
CA LYS A 190 -15.24 -37.25 -1.87
C LYS A 190 -16.65 -36.88 -2.34
N VAL A 191 -16.77 -36.22 -3.49
CA VAL A 191 -18.04 -35.72 -4.03
C VAL A 191 -18.48 -36.52 -5.25
N LEU A 192 -19.78 -36.79 -5.35
CA LEU A 192 -20.44 -37.43 -6.48
C LEU A 192 -21.42 -36.46 -7.12
N LEU A 193 -21.50 -36.51 -8.45
CA LEU A 193 -22.57 -35.88 -9.23
C LEU A 193 -23.56 -36.94 -9.66
N ILE A 194 -24.81 -36.80 -9.21
CA ILE A 194 -25.91 -37.72 -9.54
C ILE A 194 -27.04 -37.00 -10.28
N ASN A 195 -27.83 -37.76 -11.04
CA ASN A 195 -29.08 -37.31 -11.64
C ASN A 195 -30.27 -38.06 -11.00
N CYS A 196 -31.21 -37.31 -10.45
CA CYS A 196 -32.40 -37.82 -9.76
C CYS A 196 -33.70 -37.46 -10.51
N ASP A 197 -33.72 -37.67 -11.83
CA ASP A 197 -34.90 -37.54 -12.70
C ASP A 197 -36.03 -38.53 -12.35
#